data_AF-A0AAU2EFS2-F1
#
_entry.id   AF-A0AAU2EFS2-F1
#
_cell.length_a   1.000
_cell.length_b   1.000
_cell.length_c   1.000
_cell.angle_alpha   90.00
_cell.angle_beta   90.00
_cell.angle_gamma   90.00
#
_symmetry.space_group_name_H-M   'P 1'
#
loop_
_entity.id
_entity.type
_entity.pdbx_description
1 polymer ?
#
loop_
_entity_poly.entity_id
_entity_poly.type
_entity_poly.pdbx_seq_one_letter_code
_entity_poly.pdbx_strand_id
1 'polypeptide(L)'
;MDPAELDSAAKVVTDLSGDLRPVSDRAVKDADEASSSTAGWSVSAQLGQIADSWRTALTGLHRSMDGNADALTGTAAQYRSNEQLVASSMKVG
;
A
#
# COMPACT_ATOMS: atom_id res chain seq x y z
N MET A 1 -22.90 3.80 -2.19
CA MET A 1 -21.71 3.96 -1.33
C MET A 1 -21.38 5.43 -1.35
N ASP A 2 -21.17 6.07 -0.21
CA ASP A 2 -20.93 7.51 -0.13
C ASP A 2 -19.49 7.83 -0.56
N PRO A 3 -19.25 8.77 -1.51
CA PRO A 3 -17.90 9.24 -1.86
C PRO A 3 -17.05 9.69 -0.66
N ALA A 4 -17.66 10.27 0.37
CA ALA A 4 -16.95 10.68 1.58
C ALA A 4 -16.45 9.49 2.41
N GLU A 5 -17.21 8.40 2.45
CA GLU A 5 -16.79 7.15 3.09
C GLU A 5 -15.63 6.50 2.33
N LEU A 6 -15.67 6.52 0.99
CA LEU A 6 -14.60 6.02 0.14
C LEU A 6 -13.29 6.80 0.31
N ASP A 7 -13.36 8.14 0.37
CA ASP A 7 -12.17 8.97 0.63
C ASP A 7 -11.63 8.76 2.05
N SER A 8 -12.51 8.57 3.03
CA SER A 8 -12.10 8.24 4.40
C SER A 8 -11.39 6.90 4.46
N ALA A 9 -11.90 5.88 3.76
CA ALA A 9 -11.27 4.58 3.65
C ALA A 9 -9.91 4.67 2.93
N ALA A 10 -9.83 5.44 1.84
CA ALA A 10 -8.57 5.67 1.13
C ALA A 10 -7.53 6.31 2.05
N LYS A 11 -7.93 7.32 2.83
CA LYS A 11 -7.05 7.96 3.82
C LYS A 11 -6.55 6.97 4.88
N VAL A 12 -7.41 6.12 5.43
CA VAL A 12 -7.01 5.10 6.41
C VAL A 12 -5.98 4.14 5.81
N VAL A 13 -6.18 3.70 4.56
CA VAL A 13 -5.23 2.81 3.88
C VAL A 13 -3.89 3.51 3.66
N THR A 14 -3.90 4.77 3.23
CA THR A 14 -2.69 5.58 3.04
C THR A 14 -1.94 5.82 4.34
N ASP A 15 -2.65 6.18 5.42
CA ASP A 15 -2.05 6.41 6.74
C ASP A 15 -1.41 5.11 7.27
N LEU A 16 -2.10 3.98 7.16
CA LEU A 16 -1.56 2.68 7.56
C LEU A 16 -0.36 2.25 6.71
N SER A 17 -0.38 2.50 5.39
CA SER A 17 0.78 2.28 4.51
C SER A 17 1.97 3.13 4.96
N GLY A 18 1.73 4.39 5.31
CA GLY A 18 2.72 5.31 5.86
C GLY A 18 3.34 4.84 7.17
N ASP A 19 2.53 4.30 8.08
CA ASP A 19 2.98 3.79 9.38
C ASP A 19 3.77 2.47 9.26
N LEU A 20 3.37 1.59 8.35
CA LEU A 20 4.01 0.28 8.16
C LEU A 20 5.35 0.37 7.43
N ARG A 21 5.52 1.37 6.57
CA ARG A 21 6.69 1.46 5.69
C ARG A 21 8.02 1.61 6.45
N PRO A 22 8.17 2.50 7.44
CA PRO A 22 9.42 2.61 8.21
C PRO A 22 9.78 1.32 8.98
N VAL A 23 8.78 0.62 9.51
CA VAL A 23 8.98 -0.64 10.25
C VAL A 23 9.42 -1.74 9.30
N SER A 24 8.80 -1.82 8.12
CA SER A 24 9.13 -2.76 7.06
C SER A 24 10.55 -2.54 6.51
N ASP A 25 10.91 -1.28 6.23
CA ASP A 25 12.24 -0.91 5.74
C ASP A 25 13.32 -1.23 6.77
N ARG A 26 13.05 -0.99 8.07
CA ARG A 26 13.96 -1.38 9.15
C ARG A 26 14.13 -2.90 9.23
N ALA A 27 13.05 -3.67 9.18
CA ALA A 27 13.13 -5.13 9.26
C ALA A 27 13.97 -5.73 8.12
N VAL A 28 13.84 -5.20 6.90
CA VAL A 28 14.67 -5.60 5.74
C VAL A 28 16.14 -5.26 5.99
N LYS A 29 16.42 -4.05 6.47
CA LYS A 29 17.79 -3.62 6.78
C LYS A 29 18.43 -4.50 7.85
N ASP A 30 17.74 -4.76 8.95
CA ASP A 30 18.24 -5.58 10.05
C ASP A 30 18.53 -7.01 9.58
N ALA A 31 17.70 -7.55 8.67
CA ALA A 31 17.92 -8.87 8.07
C ALA A 31 19.15 -8.91 7.14
N ASP A 32 19.39 -7.86 6.36
CA ASP A 32 20.60 -7.72 5.52
C ASP A 32 21.87 -7.61 6.37
N GLU A 33 21.82 -6.87 7.47
CA GLU A 33 22.92 -6.75 8.43
C GLU A 33 23.19 -8.09 9.13
N ALA A 34 22.16 -8.84 9.50
CA ALA A 34 22.27 -10.19 10.06
C ALA A 34 22.87 -11.19 9.06
N SER A 35 22.45 -11.15 7.80
CA SER A 35 23.01 -12.01 6.74
C SER A 35 24.49 -11.67 6.50
N SER A 36 24.83 -10.37 6.45
CA SER A 36 26.20 -9.90 6.24
C SER A 36 27.13 -10.23 7.40
N SER A 37 26.66 -10.09 8.64
CA SER A 37 27.44 -10.41 9.85
C SER A 37 27.69 -11.92 10.04
N THR A 38 26.88 -12.77 9.40
CA THR A 38 27.05 -14.24 9.41
C THR A 38 27.76 -14.77 8.17
N ALA A 39 28.31 -13.89 7.32
CA ALA A 39 28.99 -14.28 6.09
C ALA A 39 30.11 -15.31 6.35
N GLY A 40 30.12 -16.39 5.57
CA GLY A 40 31.03 -17.52 5.74
C GLY A 40 30.53 -18.61 6.69
N TRP A 41 29.41 -18.40 7.38
CA TRP A 41 28.73 -19.45 8.14
C TRP A 41 27.68 -20.14 7.27
N SER A 42 27.42 -21.43 7.55
CA SER A 42 26.46 -22.23 6.79
C SER A 42 25.03 -21.65 6.77
N VAL A 43 24.68 -20.82 7.75
CA VAL A 43 23.34 -20.21 7.90
C VAL A 43 23.14 -18.93 7.08
N SER A 44 24.22 -18.30 6.60
CA SER A 44 24.16 -16.99 5.91
C SER A 44 23.26 -16.98 4.68
N ALA A 45 23.33 -18.03 3.86
CA ALA A 45 22.51 -18.16 2.66
C ALA A 45 21.01 -18.27 2.97
N GLN A 46 20.64 -19.01 4.03
CA GLN A 46 19.24 -19.16 4.44
C GLN A 46 18.70 -17.85 5.03
N LEU A 47 19.51 -17.12 5.80
CA LEU A 47 19.15 -15.79 6.30
C LEU A 47 18.95 -14.78 5.15
N GLY A 48 19.83 -14.81 4.14
CA GLY A 48 19.68 -13.98 2.94
C GLY A 48 18.38 -14.27 2.19
N GLN A 49 18.03 -15.55 2.00
CA GLN A 49 16.75 -15.93 1.37
C GLN A 49 15.54 -15.47 2.17
N ILE A 50 15.59 -15.53 3.51
CA ILE A 50 14.52 -15.03 4.38
C ILE A 50 14.41 -13.51 4.23
N ALA A 51 15.52 -12.78 4.25
CA ALA A 51 15.54 -11.33 4.05
C ALA A 51 14.93 -10.92 2.69
N ASP A 52 15.31 -11.60 1.61
CA ASP A 52 14.79 -11.37 0.26
C ASP A 52 13.29 -11.64 0.14
N SER A 53 12.82 -12.72 0.77
CA SER A 53 11.40 -13.09 0.82
C SER A 53 10.58 -12.01 1.55
N TRP A 54 11.04 -11.56 2.72
CA TRP A 54 10.39 -10.48 3.46
C TRP A 54 10.38 -9.17 2.68
N ARG A 55 11.49 -8.79 2.06
CA ARG A 55 11.56 -7.59 1.21
C ARG A 55 10.53 -7.64 0.09
N THR A 56 10.41 -8.79 -0.57
CA THR A 56 9.46 -8.99 -1.66
C THR A 56 8.02 -8.90 -1.16
N ALA A 57 7.70 -9.58 -0.06
CA ALA A 57 6.36 -9.59 0.53
C ALA A 57 5.92 -8.18 0.99
N LEU A 58 6.80 -7.45 1.68
CA LEU A 58 6.52 -6.11 2.20
C LEU A 58 6.39 -5.08 1.05
N THR A 59 7.23 -5.18 0.02
CA THR A 59 7.09 -4.36 -1.19
C THR A 59 5.77 -4.63 -1.91
N GLY A 60 5.36 -5.90 -1.99
CA GLY A 60 4.06 -6.29 -2.56
C GLY A 60 2.88 -5.75 -1.75
N LEU A 61 2.98 -5.80 -0.41
CA LEU A 61 1.97 -5.25 0.49
C LEU A 61 1.80 -3.75 0.28
N HIS A 62 2.89 -2.98 0.28
CA HIS A 62 2.82 -1.53 0.05
C HIS A 62 2.15 -1.20 -1.29
N ARG A 63 2.54 -1.88 -2.37
CA ARG A 63 1.93 -1.69 -3.69
C ARG A 63 0.43 -2.00 -3.69
N SER A 64 0.01 -3.02 -2.95
CA SER A 64 -1.41 -3.38 -2.80
C SER A 64 -2.18 -2.31 -2.06
N MET A 65 -1.61 -1.77 -0.97
CA MET A 65 -2.23 -0.71 -0.19
C MET A 65 -2.37 0.58 -1.00
N ASP A 66 -1.32 1.00 -1.70
CA ASP A 66 -1.35 2.18 -2.56
C ASP A 66 -2.40 2.01 -3.68
N GLY A 67 -2.42 0.83 -4.33
CA GLY A 67 -3.42 0.51 -5.35
C GLY A 67 -4.86 0.50 -4.83
N ASN A 68 -5.08 0.06 -3.59
CA ASN A 68 -6.40 0.09 -2.96
C ASN A 68 -6.81 1.54 -2.63
N ALA A 69 -5.90 2.37 -2.14
CA ALA A 69 -6.17 3.78 -1.88
C ALA A 69 -6.54 4.51 -3.19
N ASP A 70 -5.77 4.30 -4.26
CA ASP A 70 -6.04 4.87 -5.58
C ASP A 70 -7.41 4.41 -6.13
N ALA A 71 -7.75 3.13 -5.98
CA ALA A 71 -9.03 2.60 -6.43
C ALA A 71 -10.22 3.21 -5.66
N LEU A 72 -10.08 3.40 -4.35
CA LEU A 72 -11.10 4.03 -3.52
C LEU A 72 -11.32 5.49 -3.91
N THR A 73 -10.25 6.27 -4.04
CA THR A 73 -10.33 7.68 -4.48
C THR A 73 -10.85 7.79 -5.91
N GLY A 74 -10.42 6.92 -6.83
CA GLY A 74 -10.92 6.87 -8.19
C GLY A 74 -12.42 6.55 -8.26
N THR A 75 -12.89 5.62 -7.43
CA THR A 75 -14.31 5.30 -7.31
C THR A 75 -15.10 6.49 -6.78
N ALA A 76 -14.61 7.16 -5.73
CA ALA A 76 -15.25 8.36 -5.17
C ALA A 76 -15.37 9.49 -6.22
N ALA A 77 -14.31 9.72 -7.01
CA ALA A 77 -14.30 10.69 -8.09
C ALA A 77 -15.33 10.35 -9.18
N GLN A 78 -15.45 9.08 -9.55
CA GLN A 78 -16.44 8.63 -10.53
C GLN A 78 -17.88 8.86 -10.07
N TYR A 79 -18.18 8.59 -8.79
CA TYR A 79 -19.51 8.87 -8.21
C TYR A 79 -19.85 10.37 -8.31
N ARG A 80 -18.93 11.25 -7.90
CA ARG A 80 -19.12 12.71 -7.99
C ARG A 80 -19.35 13.18 -9.43
N SER A 81 -18.60 12.63 -10.39
CA SER A 81 -18.76 12.96 -11.80
C SER A 81 -20.14 12.52 -12.32
N ASN A 82 -20.59 11.32 -11.97
CA ASN A 82 -21.89 10.80 -12.36
C ASN A 82 -23.04 11.64 -11.76
N GLU A 83 -22.94 12.04 -10.49
CA GLU A 83 -23.92 12.92 -9.84
C GLU A 83 -24.04 14.27 -10.55
N GLN A 84 -22.92 14.87 -10.96
CA GLN A 84 -22.92 16.14 -11.71
C GLN A 84 -23.55 16.01 -13.10
N LEU A 85 -23.30 14.90 -13.80
CA LEU A 85 -23.90 14.63 -15.10
C LEU A 85 -25.42 14.47 -15.00
N VAL A 86 -25.89 13.70 -13.99
CA VAL A 86 -27.32 13.54 -13.73
C VAL A 86 -27.96 14.88 -13.37
N ALA A 87 -27.37 15.64 -12.43
CA ALA A 87 -27.88 16.94 -12.03
C ALA A 87 -27.95 17.94 -13.20
N SER A 88 -26.97 17.89 -14.12
CA SER A 88 -26.97 18.70 -15.34
C SER A 88 -28.07 18.28 -16.30
N SER A 89 -28.29 16.97 -16.48
CA SER A 89 -29.34 16.44 -17.37
C SER A 89 -30.75 16.81 -16.91
N MET A 90 -30.99 16.83 -15.59
CA MET A 90 -32.30 17.18 -15.00
C MET A 90 -32.62 18.68 -15.05
N LYS A 91 -31.63 19.55 -15.27
CA LYS A 91 -31.84 21.00 -15.41
C LYS A 91 -32.21 21.44 -16.82
N VAL A 92 -32.06 20.55 -17.81
CA VAL A 92 -32.24 20.84 -19.24
C VAL A 92 -33.48 20.14 -19.83
N GLY A 93 -34.12 19.23 -19.07
CA GLY A 93 -35.42 18.62 -19.39
C GLY A 93 -36.57 19.28 -18.64
#